data_AF-A0A351CII7-F1
#
_entry.id   AF-A0A351CII7-F1
#
_cell.length_a   1.000
_cell.length_b   1.000
_cell.length_c   1.000
_cell.angle_alpha   90.00
_cell.angle_beta   90.00
_cell.angle_gamma   90.00
#
_symmetry.space_group_name_H-M   'P 1'
#
loop_
_entity.id
_entity.type
_entity.pdbx_description
1 polymer ?
#
loop_
_entity_poly.entity_id
_entity_poly.type
_entity_poly.pdbx_seq_one_letter_code
_entity_poly.pdbx_strand_id
1 'polypeptide(L)'
;MKENCPRFLIGLSISLILFSSQILKAQPSPPNELYIKSEIQTILSALSDNLNRFEYLQKIFENTGKNDKNYDEYKNIWISTTLAINAIASVCEYENELLTLFMDLKKKRRAHYFDVRIRSLETSIKQITIMSEQIQINNKLMPPDLAERQLYDNLKKNIDSSIDLLEKSKDLIIQLRRE
;
A
#
# COMPACT_ATOMS: atom_id res chain seq x y z
N MET A 1 58.07 72.21 -17.93
CA MET A 1 56.98 73.20 -17.85
C MET A 1 55.65 72.47 -17.93
N LYS A 2 54.79 72.65 -16.91
CA LYS A 2 53.32 72.54 -16.87
C LYS A 2 52.69 71.21 -17.35
N GLU A 3 52.23 70.35 -16.43
CA GLU A 3 50.88 70.35 -15.82
C GLU A 3 49.75 69.97 -16.81
N ASN A 4 49.15 68.78 -16.65
CA ASN A 4 47.75 68.59 -16.22
C ASN A 4 47.17 67.21 -16.60
N CYS A 5 46.80 66.45 -15.57
CA CYS A 5 45.64 65.53 -15.58
C CYS A 5 44.36 66.40 -15.37
N PRO A 6 43.09 65.94 -15.43
CA PRO A 6 42.55 64.57 -15.56
C PRO A 6 41.28 64.46 -16.46
N ARG A 7 40.69 63.26 -16.60
CA ARG A 7 39.26 62.98 -16.28
C ARG A 7 38.81 61.54 -16.64
N PHE A 8 38.02 61.01 -15.73
CA PHE A 8 37.26 59.75 -15.69
C PHE A 8 36.31 59.51 -16.87
N LEU A 9 36.03 58.23 -17.16
CA LEU A 9 34.71 57.60 -17.41
C LEU A 9 34.94 56.14 -17.87
N ILE A 10 34.92 55.15 -16.97
CA ILE A 10 33.81 54.20 -16.70
C ILE A 10 33.11 53.67 -17.97
N GLY A 11 33.26 52.37 -18.23
CA GLY A 11 32.51 51.64 -19.27
C GLY A 11 32.70 50.13 -19.16
N LEU A 12 31.87 49.51 -18.32
CA LEU A 12 31.69 48.08 -18.01
C LEU A 12 32.09 47.07 -19.12
N SER A 13 33.02 46.15 -18.77
CA SER A 13 33.19 44.87 -19.42
C SER A 13 32.23 43.83 -18.81
N ILE A 14 31.20 43.44 -19.55
CA ILE A 14 30.30 42.33 -19.18
C ILE A 14 31.04 41.02 -19.49
N SER A 15 31.62 40.40 -18.47
CA SER A 15 32.13 39.04 -18.54
C SER A 15 30.96 38.07 -18.36
N LEU A 16 30.49 37.47 -19.46
CA LEU A 16 29.57 36.33 -19.43
C LEU A 16 30.31 35.12 -18.86
N ILE A 17 30.15 34.87 -17.56
CA ILE A 17 30.47 33.57 -16.95
C ILE A 17 29.34 32.62 -17.36
N LEU A 18 29.62 31.76 -18.34
CA LEU A 18 28.82 30.57 -18.64
C LEU A 18 28.93 29.62 -17.44
N PHE A 19 28.07 29.79 -16.45
CA PHE A 19 27.82 28.76 -15.44
C PHE A 19 27.13 27.59 -16.15
N SER A 20 27.91 26.54 -16.37
CA SER A 20 27.42 25.22 -16.76
C SER A 20 26.41 24.74 -15.72
N SER A 21 25.13 24.83 -16.03
CA SER A 21 24.06 24.12 -15.34
C SER A 21 24.15 22.64 -15.71
N GLN A 22 25.17 21.96 -15.20
CA GLN A 22 25.04 20.54 -14.93
C GLN A 22 24.01 20.43 -13.81
N ILE A 23 22.75 20.24 -14.22
CA ILE A 23 21.70 19.72 -13.37
C ILE A 23 22.21 18.35 -12.92
N LEU A 24 22.93 18.36 -11.79
CA LEU A 24 23.17 17.18 -11.00
C LEU A 24 21.77 16.71 -10.62
N LYS A 25 21.26 15.71 -11.34
CA LYS A 25 20.10 14.95 -10.87
C LYS A 25 20.54 14.37 -9.54
N ALA A 26 20.19 15.04 -8.45
CA ALA A 26 20.25 14.48 -7.12
C ALA A 26 19.41 13.21 -7.20
N GLN A 27 20.06 12.05 -7.30
CA GLN A 27 19.40 10.82 -6.92
C GLN A 27 18.89 11.08 -5.51
N PRO A 28 17.58 10.92 -5.23
CA PRO A 28 17.12 11.00 -3.86
C PRO A 28 17.97 10.02 -3.06
N SER A 29 18.63 10.52 -2.01
CA SER A 29 19.29 9.66 -1.04
C SER A 29 18.29 8.57 -0.67
N PRO A 30 18.72 7.29 -0.54
CA PRO A 30 17.82 6.26 -0.07
C PRO A 30 17.15 6.79 1.22
N PRO A 31 15.81 6.69 1.33
CA PRO A 31 15.13 7.17 2.52
C PRO A 31 15.77 6.52 3.72
N ASN A 32 15.90 7.25 4.83
CA ASN A 32 16.48 6.69 6.03
C ASN A 32 15.45 5.78 6.74
N GLU A 33 15.94 4.88 7.59
CA GLU A 33 15.11 3.99 8.43
C GLU A 33 13.94 4.72 9.15
N LEU A 34 14.12 5.98 9.54
CA LEU A 34 13.07 6.76 10.20
C LEU A 34 11.89 7.04 9.27
N TYR A 35 12.16 7.42 8.02
CA TYR A 35 11.13 7.60 7.00
C TYR A 35 10.38 6.30 6.73
N ILE A 36 11.12 5.19 6.53
CA ILE A 36 10.50 3.88 6.27
C ILE A 36 9.60 3.48 7.45
N LYS A 37 10.04 3.69 8.69
CA LYS A 37 9.21 3.45 9.87
C LYS A 37 7.92 4.27 9.86
N SER A 38 7.99 5.55 9.50
CA SER A 38 6.82 6.41 9.39
C SER A 38 5.82 5.90 8.35
N GLU A 39 6.31 5.55 7.16
CA GLU A 39 5.46 5.02 6.08
C GLU A 39 4.82 3.69 6.47
N ILE A 40 5.58 2.79 7.10
CA ILE A 40 5.03 1.53 7.62
C ILE A 40 3.94 1.80 8.66
N GLN A 41 4.10 2.79 9.55
CA GLN A 41 3.07 3.14 10.53
C GLN A 41 1.78 3.64 9.85
N THR A 42 1.91 4.43 8.78
CA THR A 42 0.76 4.85 7.97
C THR A 42 0.05 3.65 7.32
N ILE A 43 0.83 2.69 6.81
CA ILE A 43 0.28 1.46 6.23
C ILE A 43 -0.44 0.61 7.29
N LEU A 44 0.13 0.43 8.47
CA LEU A 44 -0.49 -0.32 9.57
C LEU A 44 -1.85 0.29 9.96
N SER A 45 -1.94 1.63 10.02
CA SER A 45 -3.20 2.33 10.29
C SER A 45 -4.22 2.08 9.19
N ALA A 46 -3.82 2.19 7.92
CA ALA A 46 -4.71 1.97 6.79
C ALA A 46 -5.18 0.51 6.66
N LEU A 47 -4.31 -0.47 6.95
CA LEU A 47 -4.67 -1.89 7.03
C LEU A 47 -5.68 -2.13 8.17
N SER A 48 -5.49 -1.50 9.33
CA SER A 48 -6.44 -1.57 10.44
C SER A 48 -7.82 -1.01 10.07
N ASP A 49 -7.87 0.09 9.31
CA ASP A 49 -9.14 0.61 8.77
C ASP A 49 -9.79 -0.37 7.79
N ASN A 50 -9.01 -1.03 6.94
CA ASN A 50 -9.52 -2.05 6.03
C ASN A 50 -10.02 -3.30 6.79
N LEU A 51 -9.40 -3.68 7.92
CA LEU A 51 -9.87 -4.76 8.79
C LEU A 51 -11.26 -4.46 9.37
N ASN A 52 -11.45 -3.25 9.90
CA ASN A 52 -12.76 -2.80 10.38
C ASN A 52 -13.82 -2.83 9.25
N ARG A 53 -13.42 -2.46 8.03
CA ARG A 53 -14.30 -2.54 6.85
C ARG A 53 -14.62 -3.97 6.44
N PHE A 54 -13.69 -4.91 6.56
CA PHE A 54 -13.97 -6.32 6.31
C PHE A 54 -15.00 -6.87 7.29
N GLU A 55 -14.88 -6.57 8.59
CA GLU A 55 -15.86 -6.98 9.58
C GLU A 55 -17.26 -6.43 9.27
N TYR A 56 -17.32 -5.15 8.90
CA TYR A 56 -18.57 -4.50 8.48
C TYR A 56 -19.18 -5.15 7.23
N LEU A 57 -18.37 -5.35 6.18
CA LEU A 57 -18.82 -5.97 4.94
C LEU A 57 -19.27 -7.41 5.17
N GLN A 58 -18.54 -8.19 5.97
CA GLN A 58 -18.93 -9.56 6.33
C GLN A 58 -20.34 -9.58 6.95
N LYS A 59 -20.60 -8.71 7.93
CA LYS A 59 -21.93 -8.60 8.56
C LYS A 59 -23.01 -8.23 7.54
N ILE A 60 -22.71 -7.34 6.58
CA ILE A 60 -23.66 -7.01 5.52
C ILE A 60 -23.91 -8.21 4.62
N PHE A 61 -22.88 -8.91 4.16
CA PHE A 61 -23.02 -10.11 3.32
C PHE A 61 -23.87 -11.18 4.02
N GLU A 62 -23.63 -11.43 5.30
CA GLU A 62 -24.42 -12.38 6.09
C GLU A 62 -25.90 -11.97 6.19
N ASN A 63 -26.16 -10.68 6.43
CA ASN A 63 -27.52 -10.17 6.57
C ASN A 63 -28.26 -10.12 5.23
N THR A 64 -27.60 -9.66 4.16
CA THR A 64 -28.16 -9.65 2.81
C THR A 64 -28.50 -11.06 2.38
N GLY A 65 -27.58 -12.02 2.55
CA GLY A 65 -27.84 -13.42 2.24
C GLY A 65 -29.04 -13.98 3.00
N LYS A 66 -29.12 -13.80 4.33
CA LYS A 66 -30.25 -14.29 5.13
C LYS A 66 -31.61 -13.68 4.74
N ASN A 67 -31.61 -12.47 4.18
CA ASN A 67 -32.82 -11.76 3.77
C ASN A 67 -33.13 -11.92 2.27
N ASP A 68 -32.28 -12.64 1.52
CA ASP A 68 -32.50 -12.95 0.11
C ASP A 68 -33.67 -13.92 -0.04
N LYS A 69 -34.63 -13.58 -0.90
CA LYS A 69 -35.80 -14.43 -1.20
C LYS A 69 -35.41 -15.74 -1.86
N ASN A 70 -34.26 -15.78 -2.53
CA ASN A 70 -33.69 -16.95 -3.18
C ASN A 70 -32.51 -17.53 -2.37
N TYR A 71 -32.43 -17.25 -1.06
CA TYR A 71 -31.32 -17.69 -0.22
C TYR A 71 -31.01 -19.18 -0.37
N ASP A 72 -32.01 -20.06 -0.39
CA ASP A 72 -31.77 -21.50 -0.50
C ASP A 72 -31.11 -21.91 -1.82
N GLU A 73 -31.37 -21.18 -2.91
CA GLU A 73 -30.73 -21.40 -4.22
C GLU A 73 -29.26 -20.95 -4.21
N TYR A 74 -28.98 -19.80 -3.59
CA TYR A 74 -27.65 -19.17 -3.60
C TYR A 74 -26.87 -19.31 -2.28
N LYS A 75 -27.35 -20.14 -1.36
CA LYS A 75 -26.82 -20.29 0.01
C LYS A 75 -25.32 -20.54 0.04
N ASN A 76 -24.83 -21.41 -0.84
CA ASN A 76 -23.43 -21.77 -0.91
C ASN A 76 -22.55 -20.60 -1.41
N ILE A 77 -23.10 -19.74 -2.27
CA ILE A 77 -22.41 -18.53 -2.74
C ILE A 77 -22.28 -17.54 -1.58
N TRP A 78 -23.39 -17.26 -0.87
CA TRP A 78 -23.39 -16.37 0.30
C TRP A 78 -22.42 -16.84 1.39
N ILE A 79 -22.46 -18.13 1.74
CA ILE A 79 -21.58 -18.70 2.76
C ILE A 79 -20.12 -18.65 2.30
N SER A 80 -19.82 -19.10 1.08
CA SER A 80 -18.44 -19.15 0.60
C SER A 80 -17.82 -17.75 0.45
N THR A 81 -18.59 -16.75 0.00
CA THR A 81 -18.16 -15.35 -0.03
C THR A 81 -17.86 -14.84 1.38
N THR A 82 -18.74 -15.10 2.35
CA THR A 82 -18.54 -14.69 3.75
C THR A 82 -17.28 -15.33 4.35
N LEU A 83 -17.06 -16.62 4.10
CA LEU A 83 -15.86 -17.33 4.55
C LEU A 83 -14.58 -16.75 3.91
N ALA A 84 -14.63 -16.41 2.62
CA ALA A 84 -13.51 -15.79 1.93
C ALA A 84 -13.20 -14.38 2.48
N ILE A 85 -14.21 -13.58 2.79
CA ILE A 85 -14.03 -12.26 3.45
C ILE A 85 -13.30 -12.44 4.77
N ASN A 86 -13.77 -13.35 5.63
CA ASN A 86 -13.17 -13.60 6.93
C ASN A 86 -11.72 -14.08 6.79
N ALA A 87 -11.45 -15.01 5.87
CA ALA A 87 -10.10 -15.51 5.62
C ALA A 87 -9.15 -14.41 5.12
N ILE A 88 -9.60 -13.53 4.21
CA ILE A 88 -8.81 -12.36 3.78
C ILE A 88 -8.52 -11.43 4.96
N ALA A 89 -9.51 -11.15 5.81
CA ALA A 89 -9.34 -10.31 6.99
C ALA A 89 -8.29 -10.91 7.95
N SER A 90 -8.36 -12.21 8.24
CA SER A 90 -7.36 -12.89 9.08
C SER A 90 -5.94 -12.85 8.50
N VAL A 91 -5.78 -12.98 7.17
CA VAL A 91 -4.47 -12.83 6.53
C VAL A 91 -3.95 -11.38 6.70
N CYS A 92 -4.81 -10.39 6.50
CA CYS A 92 -4.43 -8.98 6.68
C CYS A 92 -4.06 -8.66 8.14
N GLU A 93 -4.81 -9.20 9.11
CA GLU A 93 -4.55 -9.04 10.54
C GLU A 93 -3.22 -9.67 10.93
N TYR A 94 -2.97 -10.91 10.48
CA TYR A 94 -1.71 -11.60 10.70
C TYR A 94 -0.52 -10.81 10.15
N GLU A 95 -0.65 -10.25 8.95
CA GLU A 95 0.37 -9.43 8.32
C GLU A 95 0.60 -8.10 9.04
N ASN A 96 -0.46 -7.47 9.54
CA ASN A 96 -0.39 -6.25 10.36
C ASN A 96 0.42 -6.46 11.65
N GLU A 97 0.14 -7.56 12.36
CA GLU A 97 0.87 -7.96 13.57
C GLU A 97 2.34 -8.28 13.28
N LEU A 98 2.61 -9.07 12.23
CA LEU A 98 3.97 -9.43 11.84
C LEU A 98 4.80 -8.22 11.40
N LEU A 99 4.19 -7.27 10.70
CA LEU A 99 4.86 -6.06 10.27
C LEU A 99 5.22 -5.18 11.46
N THR A 100 4.30 -5.04 12.43
CA THR A 100 4.55 -4.35 13.71
C THR A 100 5.75 -4.97 14.44
N LEU A 101 5.70 -6.29 14.67
CA LEU A 101 6.79 -7.02 15.31
C LEU A 101 8.13 -6.85 14.60
N PHE A 102 8.12 -6.90 13.27
CA PHE A 102 9.33 -6.76 12.45
C PHE A 102 9.97 -5.37 12.59
N MET A 103 9.16 -4.31 12.67
CA MET A 103 9.65 -2.94 12.84
C MET A 103 10.18 -2.66 14.24
N ASP A 104 9.63 -3.32 15.26
CA ASP A 104 10.10 -3.24 16.65
C ASP A 104 11.45 -3.93 16.90
N LEU A 105 11.85 -4.86 16.01
CA LEU A 105 13.16 -5.50 16.11
C LEU A 105 14.30 -4.48 15.98
N LYS A 106 15.33 -4.63 16.84
CA LYS A 106 16.61 -3.93 16.68
C LYS A 106 17.25 -4.28 15.33
N LYS A 107 17.90 -3.33 14.66
CA LYS A 107 18.54 -3.50 13.32
C LYS A 107 19.35 -4.80 13.18
N LYS A 108 20.19 -5.12 14.18
CA LYS A 108 20.99 -6.36 14.21
C LYS A 108 20.14 -7.63 14.12
N ARG A 109 18.99 -7.68 14.80
CA ARG A 109 18.08 -8.84 14.75
C ARG A 109 17.26 -8.85 13.47
N ARG A 110 16.77 -7.68 13.04
CA ARG A 110 15.96 -7.52 11.82
C ARG A 110 16.70 -8.05 10.57
N ALA A 111 18.02 -7.85 10.50
CA ALA A 111 18.88 -8.35 9.43
C ALA A 111 18.71 -9.85 9.11
N HIS A 112 18.37 -10.69 10.10
CA HIS A 112 18.20 -12.13 9.92
C HIS A 112 16.86 -12.52 9.31
N TYR A 113 15.87 -11.62 9.29
CA TYR A 113 14.48 -11.97 8.99
C TYR A 113 13.92 -11.31 7.73
N PHE A 114 14.69 -10.46 7.04
CA PHE A 114 14.24 -9.79 5.82
C PHE A 114 13.67 -10.76 4.77
N ASP A 115 14.41 -11.82 4.43
CA ASP A 115 13.99 -12.77 3.39
C ASP A 115 12.71 -13.53 3.79
N VAL A 116 12.56 -13.86 5.07
CA VAL A 116 11.36 -14.52 5.58
C VAL A 116 10.15 -13.57 5.52
N ARG A 117 10.34 -12.31 5.94
CA ARG A 117 9.28 -11.28 5.93
C ARG A 117 8.80 -10.98 4.51
N ILE A 118 9.72 -10.83 3.55
CA ILE A 118 9.39 -10.60 2.14
C ILE A 118 8.58 -11.77 1.59
N ARG A 119 9.04 -13.02 1.76
CA ARG A 119 8.31 -14.20 1.28
C ARG A 119 6.94 -14.37 1.93
N SER A 120 6.83 -14.04 3.22
CA SER A 120 5.54 -14.08 3.94
C SER A 120 4.56 -13.08 3.33
N LEU A 121 4.98 -11.83 3.07
CA LEU A 121 4.15 -10.83 2.39
C LEU A 121 3.72 -11.31 1.00
N GLU A 122 4.64 -11.83 0.18
CA GLU A 122 4.35 -12.35 -1.16
C GLU A 122 3.33 -13.50 -1.12
N THR A 123 3.46 -14.39 -0.14
CA THR A 123 2.54 -15.52 0.04
C THR A 123 1.16 -15.03 0.45
N SER A 124 1.09 -14.11 1.42
CA SER A 124 -0.16 -13.53 1.90
C SER A 124 -0.89 -12.76 0.80
N ILE A 125 -0.18 -11.94 0.01
CA ILE A 125 -0.74 -11.25 -1.17
C ILE A 125 -1.34 -12.27 -2.13
N LYS A 126 -0.59 -13.32 -2.50
CA LYS A 126 -1.08 -14.35 -3.42
C LYS A 126 -2.33 -15.07 -2.89
N GLN A 127 -2.37 -15.38 -1.60
CA GLN A 127 -3.55 -15.98 -0.97
C GLN A 127 -4.78 -15.07 -1.06
N ILE A 128 -4.62 -13.79 -0.75
CA ILE A 128 -5.69 -12.79 -0.86
C ILE A 128 -6.18 -12.66 -2.31
N THR A 129 -5.27 -12.62 -3.28
CA THR A 129 -5.63 -12.57 -4.71
C THR A 129 -6.48 -13.77 -5.12
N ILE A 130 -6.08 -14.99 -4.73
CA ILE A 130 -6.85 -16.20 -5.05
C ILE A 130 -8.24 -16.14 -4.42
N MET A 131 -8.36 -15.71 -3.17
CA MET A 131 -9.66 -15.56 -2.50
C MET A 131 -10.53 -14.48 -3.16
N SER A 132 -9.92 -13.37 -3.61
CA SER A 132 -10.59 -12.33 -4.39
C SER A 132 -11.17 -12.86 -5.70
N GLU A 133 -10.41 -13.70 -6.41
CA GLU A 133 -10.89 -14.35 -7.64
C GLU A 133 -12.07 -15.29 -7.37
N GLN A 134 -12.06 -16.04 -6.26
CA GLN A 134 -13.20 -16.88 -5.86
C GLN A 134 -14.45 -16.02 -5.55
N ILE A 135 -14.30 -14.89 -4.87
CA ILE A 135 -15.39 -13.93 -4.63
C ILE A 135 -15.94 -13.39 -5.96
N GLN A 136 -15.09 -13.14 -6.96
CA GLN A 136 -15.54 -12.70 -8.28
C GLN A 136 -16.31 -13.79 -9.04
N ILE A 137 -15.91 -15.05 -8.92
CA ILE A 137 -16.67 -16.19 -9.48
C ILE A 137 -18.04 -16.24 -8.83
N ASN A 138 -18.10 -16.17 -7.49
CA ASN A 138 -19.33 -16.13 -6.71
C ASN A 138 -20.27 -15.00 -7.18
N ASN A 139 -19.76 -13.78 -7.33
CA ASN A 139 -20.54 -12.65 -7.82
C ASN A 139 -21.12 -12.89 -9.23
N LYS A 140 -20.35 -13.49 -10.14
CA LYS A 140 -20.81 -13.79 -11.51
C LYS A 140 -21.92 -14.85 -11.57
N LEU A 141 -22.02 -15.69 -10.55
CA LEU A 141 -23.05 -16.73 -10.44
C LEU A 141 -24.34 -16.21 -9.80
N MET A 142 -24.31 -15.05 -9.14
CA MET A 142 -25.48 -14.39 -8.58
C MET A 142 -26.33 -13.72 -9.66
N PRO A 143 -27.66 -13.62 -9.47
CA PRO A 143 -28.51 -12.83 -10.34
C PRO A 143 -28.07 -11.35 -10.33
N PRO A 144 -28.22 -10.63 -11.46
CA PRO A 144 -27.77 -9.26 -11.56
C PRO A 144 -28.70 -8.29 -10.81
N ASP A 145 -28.56 -8.19 -9.49
CA ASP A 145 -29.16 -7.11 -8.68
C ASP A 145 -28.18 -5.93 -8.48
N LEU A 146 -28.69 -4.71 -8.57
CA LEU A 146 -27.88 -3.49 -8.46
C LEU A 146 -27.34 -3.27 -7.04
N ALA A 147 -28.13 -3.60 -6.01
CA ALA A 147 -27.70 -3.45 -4.61
C ALA A 147 -26.55 -4.41 -4.27
N GLU A 148 -26.64 -5.67 -4.72
CA GLU A 148 -25.60 -6.68 -4.53
C GLU A 148 -24.32 -6.31 -5.29
N ARG A 149 -24.43 -5.78 -6.52
CA ARG A 149 -23.25 -5.31 -7.27
C ARG A 149 -22.45 -4.25 -6.53
N GLN A 150 -23.12 -3.26 -5.93
CA GLN A 150 -22.44 -2.24 -5.13
C GLN A 150 -21.73 -2.83 -3.91
N LEU A 151 -22.34 -3.82 -3.27
CA LEU A 151 -21.75 -4.52 -2.14
C LEU A 151 -20.47 -5.26 -2.55
N TYR A 152 -20.49 -5.98 -3.68
CA TYR A 152 -19.30 -6.64 -4.23
C TYR A 152 -18.22 -5.64 -4.69
N ASP A 153 -18.61 -4.50 -5.27
CA ASP A 153 -17.66 -3.44 -5.66
C ASP A 153 -16.95 -2.84 -4.44
N ASN A 154 -17.68 -2.60 -3.36
CA ASN A 154 -17.10 -2.11 -2.10
C ASN A 154 -16.15 -3.12 -1.48
N LEU A 155 -16.52 -4.40 -1.50
CA LEU A 155 -15.64 -5.48 -1.08
C LEU A 155 -14.37 -5.54 -1.92
N LYS A 156 -14.49 -5.51 -3.25
CA LYS A 156 -13.35 -5.52 -4.16
C LYS A 156 -12.39 -4.36 -3.89
N LYS A 157 -12.91 -3.13 -3.72
CA LYS A 157 -12.08 -1.96 -3.39
C LYS A 157 -11.32 -2.15 -2.08
N ASN A 158 -11.95 -2.75 -1.06
CA ASN A 158 -11.30 -3.00 0.22
C ASN A 158 -10.20 -4.06 0.09
N ILE A 159 -10.44 -5.13 -0.69
CA ILE A 159 -9.44 -6.16 -0.98
C ILE A 159 -8.25 -5.58 -1.75
N ASP A 160 -8.51 -4.86 -2.85
CA ASP A 160 -7.46 -4.27 -3.69
C ASP A 160 -6.61 -3.30 -2.88
N SER A 161 -7.25 -2.45 -2.06
CA SER A 161 -6.57 -1.53 -1.13
C SER A 161 -5.64 -2.28 -0.16
N SER A 162 -6.09 -3.39 0.42
CA SER A 162 -5.25 -4.21 1.30
C SER A 162 -4.06 -4.85 0.58
N ILE A 163 -4.26 -5.36 -0.64
CA ILE A 163 -3.17 -5.88 -1.47
C ILE A 163 -2.13 -4.79 -1.73
N ASP A 164 -2.56 -3.60 -2.18
CA ASP A 164 -1.68 -2.47 -2.46
C ASP A 164 -0.85 -2.05 -1.23
N LEU A 165 -1.46 -2.07 -0.04
CA LEU A 165 -0.77 -1.76 1.22
C LEU A 165 0.27 -2.81 1.58
N LEU A 166 -0.02 -4.10 1.38
CA LEU A 166 0.94 -5.18 1.61
C LEU A 166 2.09 -5.14 0.59
N GLU A 167 1.81 -4.82 -0.67
CA GLU A 167 2.83 -4.63 -1.69
C GLU A 167 3.77 -3.47 -1.35
N LYS A 168 3.20 -2.31 -0.96
CA LYS A 168 4.00 -1.16 -0.50
C LYS A 168 4.85 -1.52 0.72
N SER A 169 4.30 -2.28 1.67
CA SER A 169 5.05 -2.75 2.84
C SER A 169 6.23 -3.62 2.44
N LYS A 170 6.04 -4.53 1.49
CA LYS A 170 7.10 -5.40 0.95
C LYS A 170 8.20 -4.56 0.31
N ASP A 171 7.85 -3.58 -0.51
CA ASP A 171 8.81 -2.72 -1.21
C ASP A 171 9.63 -1.87 -0.21
N LEU A 172 8.98 -1.33 0.82
CA LEU A 172 9.65 -0.63 1.92
C LEU A 172 10.60 -1.53 2.71
N ILE A 173 10.22 -2.79 2.96
CA ILE A 173 11.10 -3.76 3.63
C ILE A 173 12.32 -4.12 2.75
N ILE A 174 12.12 -4.25 1.44
CA ILE A 174 13.22 -4.47 0.48
C ILE A 174 14.16 -3.25 0.47
N GLN A 175 13.61 -2.04 0.53
CA GLN A 175 14.39 -0.82 0.58
C GLN A 175 15.21 -0.73 1.88
N LEU A 176 14.58 -1.00 3.02
CA LEU A 176 15.22 -1.01 4.34
C LEU A 176 16.37 -2.02 4.45
N ARG A 177 16.31 -3.14 3.71
CA ARG A 177 17.42 -4.11 3.64
C ARG A 177 18.69 -3.52 3.01
N ARG A 178 18.54 -2.55 2.10
CA ARG A 178 19.66 -1.96 1.35
C ARG A 178 20.43 -0.89 2.16
N GLU A 179 19.93 -0.53 3.35
CA GLU A 179 20.54 0.43 4.31
C GLU A 179 21.34 -0.24 5.46
#